data_AF-A0A956M745-F1
#
_entry.id   AF-A0A956M745-F1
#
_cell.length_a   1.000
_cell.length_b   1.000
_cell.length_c   1.000
_cell.angle_alpha   90.00
_cell.angle_beta   90.00
_cell.angle_gamma   90.00
#
_symmetry.space_group_name_H-M   'P 1'
#
loop_
_entity.id
_entity.type
_entity.pdbx_description
1 polymer ?
#
loop_
_entity_poly.entity_id
_entity_poly.type
_entity_poly.pdbx_seq_one_letter_code
_entity_poly.pdbx_strand_id
1 'polypeptide(L)'
;MNQPFNSAKHRIVVVCIMLIIGVLHVINLKSHLHGAWFILYISYFSDFILPIAAYFLFYLVESHFPFFKNWCMKMVLAFLIPSFAETCQYLSIPLLGVTFDTLDYLAYALGATMAVLIDRQILPRLLPFWTA
;
A
#
# COMPACT_ATOMS: atom_id res chain seq x y z
N MET A 1 10.85 20.90 -18.02
CA MET A 1 10.30 21.87 -17.05
C MET A 1 9.63 21.05 -15.96
N ASN A 2 10.35 20.75 -14.88
CA ASN A 2 9.91 19.81 -13.85
C ASN A 2 8.91 20.52 -12.92
N GLN A 3 7.62 20.31 -13.16
CA GLN A 3 6.58 20.62 -12.19
C GLN A 3 6.96 19.93 -10.87
N PRO A 4 6.82 20.60 -9.71
CA PRO A 4 7.01 19.92 -8.43
C PRO A 4 5.97 18.81 -8.35
N PHE A 5 6.47 17.58 -8.36
CA PHE A 5 5.70 16.34 -8.23
C PHE A 5 4.66 16.42 -7.09
N ASN A 6 4.94 17.23 -6.07
CA ASN A 6 4.08 17.41 -4.90
C ASN A 6 3.15 18.65 -4.95
N SER A 7 2.27 18.77 -5.94
CA SER A 7 1.24 19.82 -5.97
C SER A 7 0.06 19.51 -5.01
N ALA A 8 -0.71 20.53 -4.60
CA ALA A 8 -1.91 20.34 -3.78
C ALA A 8 -2.91 19.31 -4.36
N LYS A 9 -3.06 19.26 -5.69
CA LYS A 9 -3.95 18.32 -6.39
C LYS A 9 -3.54 16.86 -6.17
N HIS A 10 -2.24 16.58 -6.27
CA HIS A 10 -1.70 15.23 -6.05
C HIS A 10 -1.88 14.80 -4.59
N ARG A 11 -1.63 15.71 -3.63
CA ARG A 11 -1.88 15.45 -2.20
C ARG A 11 -3.34 15.10 -1.92
N ILE A 12 -4.29 15.83 -2.51
CA ILE A 12 -5.71 15.56 -2.35
C ILE A 12 -6.06 14.15 -2.84
N VAL A 13 -5.57 13.75 -4.03
CA VAL A 13 -5.79 12.40 -4.56
C VAL A 13 -5.27 11.34 -3.60
N VAL A 14 -4.04 11.49 -3.12
CA VAL A 14 -3.43 10.57 -2.16
C VAL A 14 -4.24 10.48 -0.86
N VAL A 15 -4.65 11.63 -0.30
CA VAL A 15 -5.49 11.67 0.90
C VAL A 15 -6.83 10.98 0.67
N CYS A 16 -7.46 11.18 -0.49
CA CYS A 16 -8.69 10.47 -0.86
C CYS A 16 -8.48 8.95 -0.93
N ILE A 17 -7.37 8.48 -1.51
CA ILE A 17 -7.01 7.05 -1.52
C ILE A 17 -6.85 6.53 -0.09
N MET A 18 -6.15 7.27 0.79
CA MET A 18 -5.99 6.88 2.20
C MET A 18 -7.33 6.81 2.93
N LEU A 19 -8.22 7.78 2.70
CA LEU A 19 -9.56 7.79 3.30
C LEU A 19 -10.40 6.61 2.81
N ILE A 20 -10.35 6.28 1.52
CA ILE A 20 -11.03 5.10 0.97
C ILE A 20 -10.49 3.83 1.64
N ILE A 21 -9.17 3.66 1.73
CA ILE A 21 -8.56 2.51 2.41
C ILE A 21 -8.98 2.46 3.88
N GLY A 22 -8.97 3.59 4.59
CA GLY A 22 -9.42 3.67 5.99
C GLY A 22 -10.89 3.28 6.15
N VAL A 23 -11.77 3.75 5.26
CA VAL A 23 -13.18 3.37 5.23
C VAL A 23 -13.33 1.88 4.96
N LEU A 24 -12.58 1.29 4.03
CA LEU A 24 -12.62 -0.15 3.76
C LEU A 24 -12.25 -1.01 4.97
N HIS A 25 -11.38 -0.52 5.87
CA HIS A 25 -11.06 -1.22 7.13
C HIS A 25 -12.18 -1.14 8.17
N VAL A 26 -12.94 -0.05 8.16
CA VAL A 26 -14.04 0.19 9.12
C VAL A 26 -15.33 -0.50 8.67
N ILE A 27 -15.60 -0.53 7.36
CA ILE A 27 -16.79 -1.20 6.84
C ILE A 27 -16.67 -2.70 7.15
N ASN A 28 -17.71 -3.24 7.80
CA ASN A 28 -17.79 -4.63 8.16
C ASN A 28 -18.15 -5.51 6.94
N LEU A 29 -17.27 -5.56 5.92
CA LEU A 29 -17.43 -6.43 4.75
C LEU A 29 -17.51 -7.92 5.15
N LYS A 30 -16.96 -8.26 6.31
CA LYS A 30 -16.97 -9.61 6.89
C LYS A 30 -18.39 -10.17 7.04
N SER A 31 -19.40 -9.33 7.29
CA SER A 31 -20.78 -9.79 7.49
C SER A 31 -21.49 -10.23 6.19
N HIS A 32 -20.91 -9.94 5.02
CA HIS A 32 -21.50 -10.26 3.72
C HIS A 32 -20.76 -11.37 2.97
N LEU A 33 -19.60 -11.81 3.48
CA LEU A 33 -18.76 -12.83 2.86
C LEU A 33 -19.01 -14.20 3.52
N HIS A 34 -19.05 -15.26 2.70
CA HIS A 34 -19.25 -16.63 3.15
C HIS A 34 -18.15 -17.55 2.62
N GLY A 35 -17.82 -18.60 3.38
CA GLY A 35 -16.90 -19.66 2.97
C GLY A 35 -15.47 -19.16 2.72
N ALA A 36 -14.85 -19.59 1.61
CA ALA A 36 -13.45 -19.28 1.29
C ALA A 36 -13.18 -17.77 1.16
N TRP A 37 -14.14 -16.99 0.66
CA TRP A 37 -14.00 -15.54 0.51
C TRP A 37 -13.92 -14.80 1.85
N PHE A 38 -14.62 -15.29 2.87
CA PHE A 38 -14.52 -14.75 4.22
C PHE A 38 -13.12 -14.96 4.80
N ILE A 39 -12.58 -16.16 4.64
CA ILE A 39 -11.24 -16.53 5.13
C ILE A 39 -10.18 -15.69 4.43
N LEU A 40 -10.21 -15.61 3.09
CA LEU A 40 -9.26 -14.81 2.33
C LEU A 40 -9.31 -13.33 2.72
N TYR A 41 -10.51 -12.77 2.89
CA TYR A 41 -10.67 -11.37 3.29
C TYR A 41 -10.13 -11.12 4.70
N ILE A 42 -10.48 -11.96 5.67
CA ILE A 42 -10.05 -11.72 7.05
C ILE A 42 -8.55 -11.96 7.24
N SER A 43 -7.96 -12.87 6.46
CA SER A 43 -6.55 -13.23 6.56
C SER A 43 -5.62 -12.31 5.80
N TYR A 44 -5.95 -11.89 4.57
CA TYR A 44 -4.96 -11.24 3.67
C TYR A 44 -5.36 -9.84 3.17
N PHE A 45 -6.56 -9.36 3.49
CA PHE A 45 -7.01 -8.04 3.00
C PHE A 45 -6.06 -6.92 3.43
N SER A 46 -5.70 -6.93 4.71
CA SER A 46 -4.80 -5.92 5.28
C SER A 46 -3.39 -6.06 4.69
N ASP A 47 -2.88 -7.27 4.54
CA ASP A 47 -1.54 -7.51 3.98
C ASP A 47 -1.43 -7.11 2.52
N PHE A 48 -2.53 -7.19 1.77
CA PHE A 48 -2.58 -6.66 0.41
C PHE A 48 -2.72 -5.13 0.36
N ILE A 49 -3.57 -4.53 1.20
CA ILE A 49 -3.92 -3.11 1.06
C ILE A 49 -2.96 -2.16 1.78
N LEU A 50 -2.27 -2.61 2.82
CA LEU A 50 -1.29 -1.81 3.55
C LEU A 50 -0.08 -1.40 2.70
N PRO A 51 0.53 -2.26 1.87
CA PRO A 51 1.55 -1.84 0.91
C PRO A 51 1.06 -0.75 -0.06
N ILE A 52 -0.19 -0.82 -0.51
CA ILE A 52 -0.80 0.22 -1.35
C ILE A 52 -0.89 1.53 -0.56
N ALA A 53 -1.37 1.45 0.68
CA ALA A 53 -1.45 2.61 1.57
C ALA A 53 -0.07 3.24 1.80
N ALA A 54 0.93 2.42 2.15
CA ALA A 54 2.30 2.84 2.42
C ALA A 54 2.95 3.52 1.21
N TYR A 55 2.81 2.93 0.01
CA TYR A 55 3.34 3.49 -1.23
C TYR A 55 2.85 4.92 -1.48
N PHE A 56 1.54 5.14 -1.35
CA PHE A 56 0.96 6.47 -1.53
C PHE A 56 1.22 7.38 -0.34
N LEU A 57 1.40 6.87 0.88
CA LEU A 57 1.82 7.68 2.02
C LEU A 57 3.24 8.24 1.82
N PHE A 58 4.16 7.44 1.26
CA PHE A 58 5.51 7.88 0.90
C PHE A 58 5.52 9.02 -0.11
N TYR A 59 4.52 9.09 -0.98
CA TYR A 59 4.31 10.21 -1.88
C TYR A 59 4.17 11.55 -1.13
N LEU A 60 3.47 11.57 0.02
CA LEU A 60 3.25 12.82 0.77
C LEU A 60 4.54 13.37 1.38
N VAL A 61 5.50 12.51 1.70
CA VAL A 61 6.75 12.87 2.38
C VAL A 61 7.95 13.03 1.44
N GLU A 62 7.77 12.83 0.13
CA GLU A 62 8.84 12.94 -0.87
C GLU A 62 9.50 14.33 -0.93
N SER A 63 8.79 15.38 -0.47
CA SER A 63 9.35 16.73 -0.37
C SER A 63 10.41 16.85 0.72
N HIS A 64 10.31 16.03 1.77
CA HIS A 64 11.29 15.99 2.86
C HIS A 64 12.40 14.96 2.58
N PHE A 65 12.07 13.92 1.82
CA PHE A 65 12.93 12.76 1.61
C PHE A 65 13.08 12.47 0.10
N PRO A 66 14.16 12.95 -0.54
CA PRO A 66 14.35 12.86 -1.99
C PRO A 66 14.34 11.43 -2.55
N PHE A 67 14.66 10.43 -1.72
CA PHE A 67 14.69 9.03 -2.14
C PHE A 67 13.30 8.48 -2.54
N PHE A 68 12.21 9.04 -1.99
CA PHE A 68 10.84 8.65 -2.36
C PHE A 68 10.38 9.18 -3.71
N LYS A 69 11.15 10.09 -4.35
CA LYS A 69 10.88 10.50 -5.74
C LYS A 69 11.02 9.34 -6.72
N ASN A 70 11.86 8.36 -6.40
CA ASN A 70 11.96 7.14 -7.18
C ASN A 70 10.83 6.18 -6.79
N TRP A 71 9.95 5.90 -7.75
CA TRP A 71 8.83 4.97 -7.56
C TRP A 71 9.30 3.55 -7.18
N CYS A 72 10.44 3.09 -7.69
CA CYS A 72 11.01 1.79 -7.31
C CYS A 72 11.32 1.74 -5.82
N MET A 73 11.81 2.85 -5.24
CA MET A 73 12.13 2.91 -3.81
C MET A 73 10.87 2.87 -2.95
N LYS A 74 9.81 3.56 -3.37
CA LYS A 74 8.50 3.49 -2.69
C LYS A 74 7.95 2.05 -2.71
N MET A 75 8.01 1.37 -3.86
CA MET A 75 7.57 -0.02 -4.00
C MET A 75 8.40 -0.97 -3.13
N VAL A 76 9.73 -0.87 -3.20
CA VAL A 76 10.64 -1.72 -2.42
C VAL A 76 10.40 -1.54 -0.93
N LEU A 77 10.25 -0.31 -0.44
CA LEU A 77 9.98 -0.07 0.98
C LEU A 77 8.58 -0.52 1.40
N ALA A 78 7.57 -0.32 0.56
CA ALA A 78 6.20 -0.79 0.81
C ALA A 78 6.12 -2.32 0.91
N PHE A 79 7.02 -3.05 0.25
CA PHE A 79 7.17 -4.50 0.37
C PHE A 79 8.09 -4.91 1.55
N LEU A 80 9.25 -4.29 1.69
CA LEU A 80 10.28 -4.71 2.64
C LEU A 80 9.90 -4.45 4.09
N ILE A 81 9.20 -3.36 4.40
CA ILE A 81 8.80 -3.05 5.78
C ILE A 81 7.90 -4.14 6.37
N PRO A 82 6.77 -4.52 5.72
CA PRO A 82 5.96 -5.62 6.24
C PRO A 82 6.65 -6.98 6.13
N SER A 83 7.42 -7.23 5.07
CA SER A 83 8.22 -8.46 4.94
C SER A 83 9.27 -8.62 6.04
N PHE A 84 9.85 -7.51 6.52
CA PHE A 84 10.79 -7.51 7.63
C PHE A 84 10.08 -7.84 8.95
N ALA A 85 8.90 -7.27 9.20
CA ALA A 85 8.08 -7.63 10.35
C ALA A 85 7.74 -9.13 10.32
N GLU A 86 7.41 -9.67 9.15
CA GLU A 86 7.13 -11.09 8.94
C GLU A 86 8.36 -11.99 9.19
N THR A 87 9.53 -11.55 8.74
CA THR A 87 10.80 -12.24 9.01
C THR A 87 11.15 -12.22 10.51
N CYS A 88 10.85 -11.13 11.20
CA CYS A 88 11.02 -11.06 12.66
C CYS A 88 10.13 -12.09 13.37
N GLN A 89 8.87 -12.24 12.93
CA GLN A 89 7.95 -13.24 13.49
C GLN A 89 8.46 -14.66 13.25
N TYR A 90 9.03 -14.96 12.07
CA TYR A 90 9.70 -16.24 11.81
C TYR A 90 10.83 -16.52 12.81
N LEU A 91 11.58 -15.50 13.22
CA LEU A 91 12.63 -15.59 14.25
C LEU A 91 12.11 -15.57 15.69
N SER A 92 10.79 -15.70 15.89
CA SER A 92 10.12 -15.61 17.20
C SER A 92 10.29 -14.26 17.90
N ILE A 93 10.56 -13.19 17.14
CA ILE A 93 10.57 -11.81 17.62
C ILE A 93 9.20 -11.21 17.31
N PRO A 94 8.32 -10.99 18.31
CA PRO A 94 6.97 -10.48 18.08
C PRO A 94 7.03 -9.01 17.69
N LEU A 95 7.15 -8.75 16.39
CA LEU A 95 7.18 -7.42 15.80
C LEU A 95 5.95 -7.24 14.90
N LEU A 96 4.98 -6.46 15.37
CA LEU A 96 3.72 -6.13 14.65
C LEU A 96 2.79 -7.32 14.32
N GLY A 97 3.09 -8.53 14.81
CA GLY A 97 2.26 -9.73 14.68
C GLY A 97 2.78 -10.89 15.55
N VAL A 98 2.08 -12.03 15.51
CA VAL A 98 2.35 -13.22 16.36
C VAL A 98 2.48 -14.51 15.52
N THR A 99 2.05 -14.50 14.27
CA THR A 99 1.88 -15.70 13.45
C THR A 99 2.56 -15.51 12.11
N PHE A 100 3.55 -16.36 11.84
CA PHE A 100 4.24 -16.39 10.55
C PHE A 100 3.38 -17.06 9.47
N ASP A 101 3.09 -16.36 8.37
CA ASP A 101 2.47 -16.91 7.15
C ASP A 101 3.27 -16.52 5.90
N THR A 102 3.79 -17.53 5.20
CA THR A 102 4.51 -17.34 3.93
C THR A 102 3.68 -16.68 2.83
N LEU A 103 2.35 -16.81 2.87
CA LEU A 103 1.46 -16.18 1.90
C LEU A 103 1.39 -14.66 2.08
N ASP A 104 1.81 -14.14 3.23
CA ASP A 104 1.83 -12.69 3.49
C ASP A 104 2.85 -11.99 2.61
N TYR A 105 4.02 -12.61 2.34
CA TYR A 105 4.98 -12.08 1.37
C TYR A 105 4.36 -11.91 -0.02
N LEU A 106 3.51 -12.86 -0.43
CA LEU A 106 2.81 -12.76 -1.71
C LEU A 106 1.78 -11.63 -1.68
N ALA A 107 1.01 -11.50 -0.60
CA ALA A 107 0.06 -10.40 -0.42
C ALA A 107 0.78 -9.03 -0.45
N TYR A 108 1.91 -8.90 0.25
CA TYR A 108 2.75 -7.70 0.24
C TYR A 108 3.27 -7.37 -1.16
N ALA A 109 3.76 -8.37 -1.89
CA ALA A 109 4.29 -8.20 -3.24
C ALA A 109 3.19 -7.78 -4.22
N LEU A 110 2.01 -8.40 -4.14
CA LEU A 110 0.84 -8.05 -4.95
C LEU A 110 0.35 -6.65 -4.63
N GLY A 111 0.27 -6.28 -3.36
CA GLY A 111 -0.12 -4.94 -2.91
C GLY A 111 0.83 -3.87 -3.43
N ALA A 112 2.14 -4.06 -3.26
CA ALA A 112 3.15 -3.12 -3.72
C ALA A 112 3.14 -2.98 -5.25
N THR A 113 2.99 -4.09 -5.99
CA THR A 113 2.87 -4.07 -7.44
C THR A 113 1.59 -3.36 -7.89
N MET A 114 0.47 -3.62 -7.22
CA MET A 114 -0.80 -2.95 -7.50
C MET A 114 -0.68 -1.43 -7.29
N ALA A 115 0.02 -0.99 -6.24
CA ALA A 115 0.27 0.42 -5.99
C ALA A 115 0.99 1.09 -7.17
N VAL A 116 2.01 0.43 -7.72
CA VAL A 116 2.75 0.90 -8.90
C VAL A 116 1.85 0.93 -10.13
N LEU A 117 1.00 -0.08 -10.34
CA LEU A 117 0.04 -0.08 -11.46
C LEU A 117 -0.95 1.09 -11.35
N ILE A 118 -1.48 1.34 -10.15
CA ILE A 118 -2.37 2.47 -9.91
C ILE A 118 -1.64 3.79 -10.22
N ASP A 119 -0.46 3.99 -9.64
CA ASP A 119 0.33 5.22 -9.79
C ASP A 119 0.78 5.46 -11.23
N ARG A 120 1.32 4.45 -11.91
CA ARG A 120 2.00 4.59 -13.21
C ARG A 120 1.09 4.37 -14.42
N GLN A 121 -0.03 3.67 -14.27
CA GLN A 121 -0.90 3.32 -15.39
C GLN A 121 -2.31 3.88 -15.25
N ILE A 122 -2.92 3.77 -14.07
CA ILE A 122 -4.32 4.16 -13.88
C ILE A 122 -4.44 5.67 -13.69
N LEU A 123 -3.73 6.25 -12.71
CA LEU A 123 -3.85 7.67 -12.39
C LEU A 123 -3.46 8.61 -13.55
N PRO A 124 -2.38 8.38 -14.33
CA PRO A 124 -2.06 9.23 -15.47
C PRO A 124 -3.12 9.21 -16.57
N ARG A 125 -3.86 8.10 -16.71
CA ARG A 125 -4.93 7.96 -17.71
C ARG A 125 -6.23 8.63 -17.24
N LEU A 126 -6.51 8.60 -15.94
CA LEU A 126 -7.73 9.17 -15.36
C LEU A 126 -7.58 10.67 -15.04
N LEU A 127 -6.38 11.10 -14.67
CA LEU A 127 -6.10 12.44 -14.16
C LEU A 127 -5.03 13.09 -15.04
N PRO A 128 -5.39 14.04 -15.93
CA PRO A 128 -4.44 14.68 -16.84
C PRO A 128 -3.27 15.41 -16.16
N PHE A 129 -3.43 15.77 -14.88
CA PHE A 129 -2.38 16.42 -14.09
C PHE A 129 -1.44 15.43 -13.39
N TRP A 130 -1.77 14.14 -13.36
CA TRP A 130 -0.97 13.11 -12.70
C TRP A 130 0.14 12.63 -13.62
N THR A 131 1.31 13.24 -13.50
CA THR A 131 2.52 12.79 -14.19
C THR A 131 3.28 11.87 -13.27
N ALA A 132 3.25 10.57 -13.57
CA ALA A 132 3.87 9.55 -12.73
C ALA A 132 5.36 9.37 -12.97
#